data_AF-A0A1M3QFX7-F1
#
_entry.id   AF-A0A1M3QFX7-F1
#
_cell.length_a   1.000
_cell.length_b   1.000
_cell.length_c   1.000
_cell.angle_alpha   90.00
_cell.angle_beta   90.00
_cell.angle_gamma   90.00
#
_symmetry.space_group_name_H-M   'P 1'
#
loop_
_entity.id
_entity.type
_entity.pdbx_description
1 polymer ?
#
loop_
_entity_poly.entity_id
_entity_poly.type
_entity_poly.pdbx_seq_one_letter_code
_entity_poly.pdbx_strand_id
1 'polypeptide(L)'
;MSKQILLGLTFFFYFFSGYSQNFSTGCLFSKEKYENVLAAPMLTSRSYEDLPVSYTLRQFAPIPDDQGKQSSCVGWASAYGARTILESVAIGRTNANSSKDSAFSPSFVYNQIKLSRYDCDNGSYISDAVELLKVKGALRLAEFPYNCGQPTSLIHFQKAKNHIISDYVRLTNSVYDDKQTVLKTIKKGLVDNSPIVIGIMTYQSFFTTKNVWSGVKDSPVGGHAMCLIGYDDSKYGGAFEILNSWGSQWGENGYCWIRYDDFLDIAGEVYQVIGMQKPLPVDPEPIDPKPIEPLPVVEDKSDLQGSIRLVKDNKADIQVTLTKGAERDFEIVEIEKPVYKAQNAIYSGDKFRIYFASNKSAYVYIISYGTKTKKAKPVYPFKNISAYIPSGNSEVAIPNENYYIQVDNNTGTDYLTFLYCKYPIDIQSICNKINASDGSFISRMKKSLSGKILFSKDVEFTEGNAGFKANVTSRYVLPISIEFEHK
;
A
#
# COMPACT_ATOMS: atom_id res chain seq x y z
N MET A 1 -42.85 81.78 13.59
CA MET A 1 -43.43 80.55 13.01
C MET A 1 -42.35 79.85 12.21
N SER A 2 -41.80 78.78 12.79
CA SER A 2 -40.67 78.00 12.26
C SER A 2 -41.16 77.01 11.20
N LYS A 3 -40.54 77.00 10.01
CA LYS A 3 -40.72 75.96 8.98
C LYS A 3 -39.68 74.87 9.23
N GLN A 4 -40.14 73.68 9.62
CA GLN A 4 -39.31 72.47 9.64
C GLN A 4 -39.26 71.85 8.25
N ILE A 5 -38.04 71.69 7.72
CA ILE A 5 -37.73 70.89 6.53
C ILE A 5 -37.35 69.50 7.02
N LEU A 6 -38.12 68.48 6.63
CA LEU A 6 -37.82 67.08 6.94
C LEU A 6 -36.97 66.50 5.80
N LEU A 7 -35.66 66.33 6.04
CA LEU A 7 -34.77 65.56 5.16
C LEU A 7 -34.92 64.07 5.50
N GLY A 8 -35.46 63.29 4.57
CA GLY A 8 -35.45 61.83 4.64
C GLY A 8 -34.09 61.27 4.23
N LEU A 9 -33.34 60.76 5.21
CA LEU A 9 -32.11 59.97 4.99
C LEU A 9 -32.48 58.58 4.47
N THR A 10 -32.18 58.31 3.20
CA THR A 10 -32.26 56.97 2.61
C THR A 10 -30.97 56.22 2.91
N PHE A 11 -31.03 55.24 3.83
CA PHE A 11 -29.93 54.32 4.10
C PHE A 11 -29.81 53.31 2.94
N PHE A 12 -28.77 53.44 2.13
CA PHE A 12 -28.35 52.39 1.20
C PHE A 12 -27.69 51.27 2.00
N PHE A 13 -28.43 50.17 2.24
CA PHE A 13 -27.83 48.93 2.72
C PHE A 13 -26.98 48.33 1.58
N TYR A 14 -25.66 48.50 1.69
CA TYR A 14 -24.73 47.67 0.93
C TYR A 14 -24.84 46.24 1.47
N PHE A 15 -25.54 45.38 0.74
CA PHE A 15 -25.43 43.94 0.91
C PHE A 15 -24.00 43.53 0.50
N PHE A 16 -23.10 43.44 1.48
CA PHE A 16 -21.95 42.57 1.33
C PHE A 16 -22.48 41.14 1.30
N SER A 17 -22.59 40.55 0.10
CA SER A 17 -22.66 39.11 -0.04
C SER A 17 -21.32 38.55 0.45
N GLY A 18 -21.23 38.29 1.75
CA GLY A 18 -20.18 37.44 2.28
C GLY A 18 -20.28 36.10 1.54
N TYR A 19 -19.28 35.79 0.71
CA TYR A 19 -19.11 34.45 0.19
C TYR A 19 -18.90 33.53 1.39
N SER A 20 -19.97 32.91 1.89
CA SER A 20 -19.87 31.82 2.84
C SER A 20 -18.97 30.77 2.20
N GLN A 21 -17.88 30.40 2.86
CA GLN A 21 -17.01 29.32 2.42
C GLN A 21 -17.88 28.06 2.36
N ASN A 22 -18.19 27.58 1.16
CA ASN A 22 -19.10 26.44 0.95
C ASN A 22 -18.40 25.09 1.14
N PHE A 23 -17.08 25.10 1.37
CA PHE A 23 -16.24 23.92 1.42
C PHE A 23 -15.53 23.82 2.77
N SER A 24 -15.56 22.64 3.37
CA SER A 24 -14.95 22.36 4.67
C SER A 24 -13.70 21.48 4.51
N THR A 25 -12.75 21.66 5.42
CA THR A 25 -11.51 20.87 5.53
C THR A 25 -11.46 20.20 6.90
N GLY A 26 -10.60 19.20 7.09
CA GLY A 26 -10.51 18.50 8.38
C GLY A 26 -9.39 17.48 8.51
N CYS A 27 -8.37 17.58 7.65
CA CYS A 27 -7.20 16.73 7.75
C CYS A 27 -6.19 17.41 8.68
N LEU A 28 -5.81 16.70 9.74
CA LEU A 28 -4.74 17.12 10.63
C LEU A 28 -3.45 16.41 10.26
N PHE A 29 -2.33 17.11 10.39
CA PHE A 29 -1.00 16.58 10.13
C PHE A 29 -0.27 16.27 11.42
N SER A 30 0.36 15.10 11.49
CA SER A 30 1.23 14.75 12.62
C SER A 30 2.45 14.01 12.12
N LYS A 31 3.62 14.65 12.24
CA LYS A 31 4.90 14.06 11.87
C LYS A 31 5.14 12.72 12.58
N GLU A 32 4.83 12.64 13.88
CA GLU A 32 4.98 11.42 14.65
C GLU A 32 4.09 10.29 14.13
N LYS A 33 2.79 10.57 13.90
CA LYS A 33 1.88 9.56 13.34
C LYS A 33 2.33 9.13 11.95
N TYR A 34 2.76 10.07 11.11
CA TYR A 34 3.22 9.76 9.76
C TYR A 34 4.50 8.93 9.76
N GLU A 35 5.51 9.30 10.54
CA GLU A 35 6.78 8.59 10.62
C GLU A 35 6.67 7.23 11.31
N ASN A 36 5.62 6.97 12.09
CA ASN A 36 5.33 5.64 12.64
C ASN A 36 4.72 4.66 11.62
N VAL A 37 4.30 5.15 10.44
CA VAL A 37 3.82 4.29 9.36
C VAL A 37 5.00 3.75 8.56
N LEU A 38 4.97 2.45 8.23
CA LEU A 38 5.98 1.80 7.40
C LEU A 38 6.04 2.47 6.02
N ALA A 39 7.25 2.78 5.57
CA ALA A 39 7.47 3.34 4.26
C ALA A 39 7.48 2.28 3.16
N ALA A 40 7.05 2.66 1.96
CA ALA A 40 7.28 1.83 0.78
C ALA A 40 8.80 1.60 0.58
N PRO A 41 9.23 0.40 0.17
CA PRO A 41 10.63 0.15 -0.13
C PRO A 41 11.07 0.94 -1.35
N MET A 42 12.31 1.41 -1.31
CA MET A 42 12.94 2.03 -2.47
C MET A 42 13.15 0.98 -3.56
N LEU A 43 12.59 1.21 -4.73
CA LEU A 43 12.83 0.35 -5.89
C LEU A 43 14.14 0.76 -6.58
N THR A 44 14.66 -0.11 -7.43
CA THR A 44 15.79 0.24 -8.30
C THR A 44 15.42 1.33 -9.27
N SER A 45 16.42 2.09 -9.73
CA SER A 45 16.22 3.20 -10.68
C SER A 45 15.44 2.78 -11.93
N ARG A 46 15.72 1.58 -12.47
CA ARG A 46 15.06 1.00 -13.65
C ARG A 46 13.55 0.78 -13.44
N SER A 47 13.13 0.40 -12.24
CA SER A 47 11.70 0.15 -11.93
C SER A 47 10.82 1.39 -12.03
N TYR A 48 11.44 2.56 -12.15
CA TYR A 48 10.77 3.85 -12.34
C TYR A 48 10.88 4.39 -13.77
N GLU A 49 11.70 3.79 -14.63
CA GLU A 49 11.87 4.20 -16.04
C GLU A 49 10.76 3.63 -16.94
N ASP A 50 10.23 2.45 -16.58
CA ASP A 50 9.21 1.74 -17.36
C ASP A 50 7.76 2.15 -17.01
N LEU A 51 7.56 3.32 -16.40
CA LEU A 51 6.22 3.80 -16.03
C LEU A 51 5.47 4.34 -17.27
N PRO A 52 4.17 4.07 -17.41
CA PRO A 52 3.39 4.65 -18.50
C PRO A 52 3.34 6.19 -18.38
N VAL A 53 3.23 6.89 -19.50
CA VAL A 53 3.15 8.37 -19.55
C VAL A 53 1.90 8.91 -18.83
N SER A 54 0.87 8.09 -18.72
CA SER A 54 -0.36 8.40 -17.98
C SER A 54 -0.99 7.15 -17.40
N TYR A 55 -1.67 7.27 -16.26
CA TYR A 55 -2.42 6.19 -15.66
C TYR A 55 -3.59 6.76 -14.85
N THR A 56 -4.76 6.12 -14.89
CA THR A 56 -5.94 6.59 -14.13
C THR A 56 -6.76 5.44 -13.55
N LEU A 57 -7.19 5.64 -12.31
CA LEU A 57 -8.15 4.82 -11.58
C LEU A 57 -9.56 5.41 -11.62
N ARG A 58 -9.79 6.50 -12.36
CA ARG A 58 -11.07 7.22 -12.41
C ARG A 58 -12.24 6.33 -12.81
N GLN A 59 -12.03 5.36 -13.70
CA GLN A 59 -13.04 4.37 -14.07
C GLN A 59 -13.49 3.48 -12.89
N PHE A 60 -12.67 3.32 -11.85
CA PHE A 60 -13.00 2.56 -10.65
C PHE A 60 -13.49 3.45 -9.49
N ALA A 61 -13.43 4.78 -9.65
CA ALA A 61 -13.83 5.71 -8.62
C ALA A 61 -15.36 5.82 -8.50
N PRO A 62 -15.89 6.07 -7.28
CA PRO A 62 -17.28 6.51 -7.16
C PRO A 62 -17.46 7.91 -7.74
N ILE A 63 -18.72 8.28 -8.03
CA ILE A 63 -19.07 9.67 -8.38
C ILE A 63 -18.63 10.59 -7.23
N PRO A 64 -18.00 11.74 -7.47
CA PRO A 64 -17.71 12.69 -6.41
C PRO A 64 -19.00 13.14 -5.71
N ASP A 65 -18.98 13.14 -4.38
CA ASP A 65 -20.10 13.54 -3.53
C ASP A 65 -19.62 14.60 -2.52
N ASP A 66 -20.50 15.06 -1.65
CA ASP A 66 -20.28 16.27 -0.85
C ASP A 66 -20.21 15.96 0.66
N GLN A 67 -19.08 16.30 1.29
CA GLN A 67 -18.92 16.23 2.73
C GLN A 67 -19.72 17.31 3.48
N GLY A 68 -20.18 18.34 2.77
CA GLY A 68 -20.86 19.49 3.31
C GLY A 68 -19.97 20.27 4.28
N LYS A 69 -20.55 20.68 5.41
CA LYS A 69 -19.86 21.53 6.40
C LYS A 69 -18.98 20.75 7.39
N GLN A 70 -19.08 19.42 7.42
CA GLN A 70 -18.31 18.60 8.36
C GLN A 70 -16.83 18.57 7.98
N SER A 71 -15.96 18.55 8.99
CA SER A 71 -14.51 18.40 8.84
C SER A 71 -14.11 16.93 8.57
N SER A 72 -14.85 16.24 7.71
CA SER A 72 -14.82 14.78 7.55
C SER A 72 -14.02 14.29 6.33
N CYS A 73 -13.28 15.18 5.65
CA CYS A 73 -12.53 14.88 4.41
C CYS A 73 -11.67 13.61 4.50
N VAL A 74 -11.13 13.29 5.68
CA VAL A 74 -10.35 12.06 5.89
C VAL A 74 -11.19 10.79 5.69
N GLY A 75 -12.42 10.75 6.21
CA GLY A 75 -13.33 9.62 5.99
C GLY A 75 -13.74 9.51 4.51
N TRP A 76 -13.93 10.64 3.85
CA TRP A 76 -14.22 10.70 2.41
C TRP A 76 -13.06 10.20 1.56
N ALA A 77 -11.85 10.70 1.78
CA ALA A 77 -10.69 10.28 1.01
C ALA A 77 -10.36 8.79 1.20
N SER A 78 -10.40 8.30 2.45
CA SER A 78 -10.00 6.94 2.80
C SER A 78 -11.06 5.88 2.48
N ALA A 79 -12.31 6.10 2.90
CA ALA A 79 -13.38 5.12 2.73
C ALA A 79 -14.06 5.32 1.38
N TYR A 80 -14.67 6.50 1.17
CA TYR A 80 -15.46 6.75 -0.03
C TYR A 80 -14.59 6.66 -1.29
N GLY A 81 -13.47 7.38 -1.36
CA GLY A 81 -12.53 7.31 -2.46
C GLY A 81 -11.73 6.00 -2.50
N ALA A 82 -10.70 5.89 -1.65
CA ALA A 82 -9.70 4.84 -1.77
C ALA A 82 -10.27 3.42 -1.56
N ARG A 83 -11.05 3.17 -0.51
CA ARG A 83 -11.60 1.82 -0.26
C ARG A 83 -12.59 1.37 -1.34
N THR A 84 -13.38 2.28 -1.91
CA THR A 84 -14.29 1.96 -3.04
C THR A 84 -13.51 1.66 -4.31
N ILE A 85 -12.48 2.46 -4.63
CA ILE A 85 -11.61 2.22 -5.79
C ILE A 85 -10.93 0.85 -5.66
N LEU A 86 -10.37 0.52 -4.50
CA LEU A 86 -9.69 -0.75 -4.27
C LEU A 86 -10.58 -1.95 -4.55
N GLU A 87 -11.83 -1.94 -4.10
CA GLU A 87 -12.73 -3.02 -4.44
C GLU A 87 -13.09 -3.04 -5.91
N SER A 88 -13.40 -1.88 -6.46
CA SER A 88 -13.83 -1.79 -7.86
C SER A 88 -12.74 -2.30 -8.80
N VAL A 89 -11.47 -2.03 -8.50
CA VAL A 89 -10.31 -2.67 -9.14
C VAL A 89 -10.35 -4.18 -8.94
N ALA A 90 -10.48 -4.66 -7.70
CA ALA A 90 -10.39 -6.10 -7.37
C ALA A 90 -11.46 -6.96 -8.07
N ILE A 91 -12.62 -6.40 -8.39
CA ILE A 91 -13.71 -7.10 -9.10
C ILE A 91 -13.93 -6.63 -10.54
N GLY A 92 -13.07 -5.75 -11.07
CA GLY A 92 -13.18 -5.22 -12.43
C GLY A 92 -14.39 -4.30 -12.70
N ARG A 93 -14.92 -3.61 -11.68
CA ARG A 93 -16.07 -2.70 -11.80
C ARG A 93 -15.63 -1.31 -12.30
N THR A 94 -15.75 -1.06 -13.59
CA THR A 94 -15.40 0.22 -14.26
C THR A 94 -16.55 1.25 -14.32
N ASN A 95 -17.70 0.94 -13.70
CA ASN A 95 -18.89 1.79 -13.61
C ASN A 95 -19.36 1.96 -12.16
N ALA A 96 -18.44 2.09 -11.20
CA ALA A 96 -18.79 2.47 -9.81
C ALA A 96 -19.55 3.82 -9.74
N ASN A 97 -19.56 4.56 -10.85
CA ASN A 97 -20.31 5.77 -11.14
C ASN A 97 -21.85 5.68 -11.09
N SER A 98 -22.49 4.64 -10.53
CA SER A 98 -23.97 4.54 -10.61
C SER A 98 -24.72 4.10 -9.34
N SER A 99 -24.08 3.74 -8.23
CA SER A 99 -24.86 3.51 -6.99
C SER A 99 -24.11 3.78 -5.70
N LYS A 100 -24.77 4.53 -4.82
CA LYS A 100 -24.41 4.67 -3.39
C LYS A 100 -24.30 3.32 -2.68
N ASP A 101 -24.89 2.26 -3.26
CA ASP A 101 -24.83 0.88 -2.77
C ASP A 101 -23.43 0.29 -2.85
N SER A 102 -22.62 0.73 -3.80
CA SER A 102 -21.25 0.23 -4.01
C SER A 102 -20.18 1.04 -3.28
N ALA A 103 -20.44 2.30 -2.93
CA ALA A 103 -19.49 3.14 -2.23
C ALA A 103 -19.38 2.76 -0.74
N PHE A 104 -18.20 2.95 -0.15
CA PHE A 104 -18.00 2.81 1.29
C PHE A 104 -18.36 4.09 2.04
N SER A 105 -18.86 3.92 3.26
CA SER A 105 -19.35 5.00 4.11
C SER A 105 -18.20 5.83 4.69
N PRO A 106 -18.13 7.13 4.37
CA PRO A 106 -17.19 8.03 5.02
C PRO A 106 -17.55 8.26 6.49
N SER A 107 -18.84 8.27 6.85
CA SER A 107 -19.29 8.43 8.24
C SER A 107 -18.98 7.22 9.10
N PHE A 108 -18.97 6.01 8.54
CA PHE A 108 -18.49 4.85 9.28
C PHE A 108 -17.06 5.14 9.73
N VAL A 109 -16.10 5.31 8.83
CA VAL A 109 -14.70 5.57 9.24
C VAL A 109 -14.56 6.83 10.11
N TYR A 110 -15.09 7.98 9.68
CA TYR A 110 -14.88 9.26 10.37
C TYR A 110 -15.43 9.29 11.80
N ASN A 111 -16.60 8.72 12.07
CA ASN A 111 -17.20 8.76 13.40
C ASN A 111 -16.39 8.00 14.47
N GLN A 112 -15.45 7.13 14.06
CA GLN A 112 -14.55 6.41 14.99
C GLN A 112 -13.21 7.12 15.23
N ILE A 113 -12.78 7.98 14.32
CA ILE A 113 -11.44 8.59 14.33
C ILE A 113 -11.46 10.10 14.59
N LYS A 114 -12.64 10.73 14.52
CA LYS A 114 -12.80 12.16 14.80
C LYS A 114 -12.33 12.52 16.21
N LEU A 115 -11.71 13.69 16.36
CA LEU A 115 -11.18 14.13 17.66
C LEU A 115 -12.28 14.45 18.68
N SER A 116 -13.38 15.06 18.24
CA SER A 116 -14.54 15.32 19.10
C SER A 116 -15.49 14.14 19.08
N ARG A 117 -15.89 13.66 20.26
CA ARG A 117 -16.92 12.61 20.37
C ARG A 117 -18.32 13.13 20.00
N TYR A 118 -18.56 14.43 20.13
CA TYR A 118 -19.89 15.03 20.07
C TYR A 118 -20.20 15.66 18.72
N ASP A 119 -19.28 16.46 18.18
CA ASP A 119 -19.42 17.16 16.90
C ASP A 119 -18.59 16.52 15.78
N CYS A 120 -18.59 17.13 14.60
CA CYS A 120 -17.84 16.69 13.44
C CYS A 120 -16.92 17.80 12.87
N ASP A 121 -16.53 18.76 13.70
CA ASP A 121 -15.89 20.01 13.26
C ASP A 121 -14.36 20.00 13.47
N ASN A 122 -13.85 19.03 14.24
CA ASN A 122 -12.45 19.00 14.69
C ASN A 122 -11.50 18.13 13.82
N GLY A 123 -12.01 17.45 12.80
CA GLY A 123 -11.20 16.66 11.89
C GLY A 123 -10.62 15.37 12.48
N SER A 124 -9.68 14.78 11.75
CA SER A 124 -8.97 13.55 12.12
C SER A 124 -7.64 13.40 11.36
N TYR A 125 -6.92 12.30 11.62
CA TYR A 125 -5.67 11.96 10.95
C TYR A 125 -5.89 10.86 9.89
N ILE A 126 -5.20 10.96 8.75
CA ILE A 126 -5.30 9.94 7.68
C ILE A 126 -4.78 8.59 8.18
N SER A 127 -3.69 8.57 8.96
CA SER A 127 -3.13 7.36 9.57
C SER A 127 -4.17 6.55 10.35
N ASP A 128 -5.04 7.22 11.10
CA ASP A 128 -6.07 6.57 11.92
C ASP A 128 -7.17 5.96 11.04
N ALA A 129 -7.45 6.58 9.90
CA ALA A 129 -8.41 6.08 8.93
C ALA A 129 -7.91 4.81 8.22
N VAL A 130 -6.68 4.82 7.71
CA VAL A 130 -6.11 3.65 7.02
C VAL A 130 -5.85 2.49 7.98
N GLU A 131 -5.47 2.77 9.24
CA GLU A 131 -5.38 1.75 10.29
C GLU A 131 -6.75 1.16 10.64
N LEU A 132 -7.79 1.98 10.76
CA LEU A 132 -9.15 1.50 10.98
C LEU A 132 -9.62 0.61 9.82
N LEU A 133 -9.36 1.02 8.57
CA LEU A 133 -9.68 0.21 7.39
C LEU A 133 -8.95 -1.14 7.41
N LYS A 134 -7.72 -1.20 7.92
CA LYS A 134 -6.94 -2.45 8.04
C LYS A 134 -7.49 -3.35 9.15
N VAL A 135 -7.79 -2.80 10.33
CA VAL A 135 -8.12 -3.58 11.53
C VAL A 135 -9.63 -3.87 11.66
N LYS A 136 -10.48 -2.95 11.20
CA LYS A 136 -11.95 -3.01 11.37
C LYS A 136 -12.71 -3.03 10.04
N GLY A 137 -12.11 -2.51 8.97
CA GLY A 137 -12.74 -2.41 7.65
C GLY A 137 -13.73 -1.26 7.56
N ALA A 138 -14.68 -1.36 6.62
CA ALA A 138 -15.70 -0.33 6.40
C ALA A 138 -17.07 -0.92 6.04
N LEU A 139 -18.12 -0.16 6.31
CA LEU A 139 -19.47 -0.44 5.82
C LEU A 139 -19.75 0.27 4.50
N ARG A 140 -20.71 -0.25 3.74
CA ARG A 140 -21.26 0.48 2.58
C ARG A 140 -21.97 1.74 3.02
N LEU A 141 -21.98 2.74 2.15
CA LEU A 141 -22.73 3.97 2.34
C LEU A 141 -24.24 3.71 2.48
N ALA A 142 -24.78 2.72 1.74
CA ALA A 142 -26.17 2.30 1.90
C ALA A 142 -26.48 1.67 3.28
N GLU A 143 -25.50 1.01 3.92
CA GLU A 143 -25.67 0.40 5.24
C GLU A 143 -25.39 1.38 6.39
N PHE A 144 -24.53 2.38 6.15
CA PHE A 144 -24.20 3.42 7.10
C PHE A 144 -24.23 4.79 6.39
N PRO A 145 -25.42 5.41 6.25
CA PRO A 145 -25.56 6.67 5.54
C PRO A 145 -24.70 7.80 6.13
N TYR A 146 -24.41 8.81 5.30
CA TYR A 146 -23.59 9.94 5.73
C TYR A 146 -24.33 10.76 6.79
N ASN A 147 -23.88 10.63 8.04
CA ASN A 147 -24.46 11.29 9.20
C ASN A 147 -23.41 11.48 10.31
N CYS A 148 -23.30 12.70 10.82
CA CYS A 148 -22.42 13.02 11.93
C CYS A 148 -22.91 12.34 13.22
N GLY A 149 -22.04 11.60 13.90
CA GLY A 149 -22.35 11.07 15.22
C GLY A 149 -23.36 9.92 15.24
N GLN A 150 -23.70 9.34 14.08
CA GLN A 150 -24.45 8.09 14.02
C GLN A 150 -23.72 7.01 14.85
N PRO A 151 -24.39 6.35 15.81
CA PRO A 151 -23.75 5.38 16.68
C PRO A 151 -23.37 4.10 15.91
N THR A 152 -22.22 3.53 16.24
CA THR A 152 -21.76 2.22 15.74
C THR A 152 -22.04 1.11 16.75
N SER A 153 -22.59 -0.01 16.28
CA SER A 153 -22.87 -1.21 17.08
C SER A 153 -21.87 -2.33 16.78
N LEU A 154 -21.89 -3.40 17.58
CA LEU A 154 -21.08 -4.61 17.32
C LEU A 154 -21.40 -5.25 15.97
N ILE A 155 -22.67 -5.22 15.54
CA ILE A 155 -23.10 -5.75 14.24
C ILE A 155 -22.45 -4.99 13.09
N HIS A 156 -22.30 -3.67 13.22
CA HIS A 156 -21.59 -2.86 12.23
C HIS A 156 -20.14 -3.31 12.08
N PHE A 157 -19.43 -3.54 13.20
CA PHE A 157 -18.05 -4.02 13.14
C PHE A 157 -17.92 -5.45 12.60
N GLN A 158 -18.90 -6.33 12.87
CA GLN A 158 -18.91 -7.68 12.29
C GLN A 158 -19.02 -7.65 10.76
N LYS A 159 -19.89 -6.80 10.23
CA LYS A 159 -20.03 -6.59 8.77
C LYS A 159 -18.81 -5.90 8.16
N ALA A 160 -18.27 -4.88 8.82
CA ALA A 160 -17.13 -4.11 8.33
C ALA A 160 -15.87 -4.99 8.16
N LYS A 161 -15.67 -6.01 9.00
CA LYS A 161 -14.55 -6.97 8.89
C LYS A 161 -14.47 -7.68 7.54
N ASN A 162 -15.57 -7.82 6.81
CA ASN A 162 -15.57 -8.41 5.47
C ASN A 162 -14.98 -7.48 4.40
N HIS A 163 -14.71 -6.22 4.77
CA HIS A 163 -14.24 -5.18 3.87
C HIS A 163 -12.96 -4.50 4.37
N ILE A 164 -12.07 -5.24 5.01
CA ILE A 164 -10.74 -4.74 5.37
C ILE A 164 -9.89 -4.46 4.12
N ILE A 165 -8.87 -3.61 4.28
CA ILE A 165 -7.73 -3.51 3.36
C ILE A 165 -6.64 -4.49 3.81
N SER A 166 -5.71 -4.86 2.92
CA SER A 166 -4.60 -5.75 3.29
C SER A 166 -3.55 -5.01 4.11
N ASP A 167 -3.16 -3.83 3.66
CA ASP A 167 -2.16 -3.01 4.33
C ASP A 167 -2.19 -1.57 3.82
N TYR A 168 -1.28 -0.74 4.31
CA TYR A 168 -1.02 0.59 3.79
C TYR A 168 0.45 0.97 4.06
N VAL A 169 0.99 1.86 3.24
CA VAL A 169 2.35 2.37 3.38
C VAL A 169 2.39 3.86 3.11
N ARG A 170 3.33 4.57 3.73
CA ARG A 170 3.64 5.94 3.33
C ARG A 170 4.57 5.93 2.12
N LEU A 171 4.32 6.83 1.18
CA LEU A 171 5.11 6.97 -0.06
C LEU A 171 6.17 8.06 0.02
N THR A 172 6.21 8.81 1.13
CA THR A 172 7.29 9.76 1.42
C THR A 172 7.87 9.46 2.80
N ASN A 173 9.20 9.48 2.89
CA ASN A 173 9.95 9.15 4.08
C ASN A 173 10.23 10.36 4.97
N SER A 174 10.50 11.53 4.39
CA SER A 174 10.81 12.76 5.12
C SER A 174 11.07 13.94 4.17
N VAL A 175 11.31 15.12 4.74
CA VAL A 175 11.86 16.35 4.11
C VAL A 175 13.23 16.19 3.42
N TYR A 176 13.79 14.97 3.40
CA TYR A 176 15.07 14.64 2.75
C TYR A 176 14.90 13.81 1.46
N ASP A 177 13.67 13.44 1.10
CA ASP A 177 13.46 12.73 -0.14
C ASP A 177 13.60 13.68 -1.33
N ASP A 178 14.38 13.25 -2.31
CA ASP A 178 14.44 13.90 -3.60
C ASP A 178 13.02 13.90 -4.24
N LYS A 179 12.58 15.07 -4.70
CA LYS A 179 11.25 15.27 -5.29
C LYS A 179 10.96 14.32 -6.45
N GLN A 180 11.98 14.01 -7.26
CA GLN A 180 11.82 13.08 -8.38
C GLN A 180 11.59 11.65 -7.90
N THR A 181 12.27 11.24 -6.84
CA THR A 181 12.07 9.93 -6.19
C THR A 181 10.65 9.81 -5.61
N VAL A 182 10.14 10.87 -4.97
CA VAL A 182 8.76 10.91 -4.46
C VAL A 182 7.75 10.80 -5.61
N LEU A 183 7.90 11.63 -6.65
CA LEU A 183 7.03 11.61 -7.83
C LEU A 183 6.94 10.21 -8.44
N LYS A 184 8.10 9.58 -8.68
CA LYS A 184 8.20 8.23 -9.23
C LYS A 184 7.55 7.19 -8.33
N THR A 185 7.71 7.31 -7.02
CA THR A 185 7.09 6.40 -6.03
C THR A 185 5.57 6.53 -6.00
N ILE A 186 5.03 7.75 -6.10
CA ILE A 186 3.58 7.98 -6.20
C ILE A 186 3.01 7.39 -7.49
N LYS A 187 3.65 7.67 -8.64
CA LYS A 187 3.25 7.08 -9.93
C LYS A 187 3.26 5.56 -9.88
N LYS A 188 4.27 4.98 -9.23
CA LYS A 188 4.37 3.53 -9.05
C LYS A 188 3.22 2.97 -8.21
N GLY A 189 2.85 3.63 -7.12
CA GLY A 189 1.69 3.24 -6.30
C GLY A 189 0.39 3.22 -7.11
N LEU A 190 0.19 4.19 -8.01
CA LEU A 190 -0.99 4.22 -8.88
C LEU A 190 -0.99 3.08 -9.90
N VAL A 191 0.15 2.84 -10.56
CA VAL A 191 0.31 1.74 -11.54
C VAL A 191 0.09 0.36 -10.90
N ASP A 192 0.28 0.25 -9.58
CA ASP A 192 -0.05 -0.93 -8.77
C ASP A 192 -1.57 -1.09 -8.54
N ASN A 193 -2.41 -0.40 -9.31
CA ASN A 193 -3.86 -0.28 -9.14
C ASN A 193 -4.30 0.12 -7.72
N SER A 194 -3.45 0.84 -6.99
CA SER A 194 -3.71 1.24 -5.61
C SER A 194 -4.02 2.74 -5.53
N PRO A 195 -5.18 3.14 -4.99
CA PRO A 195 -5.47 4.54 -4.73
C PRO A 195 -4.59 5.07 -3.61
N ILE A 196 -4.29 6.37 -3.69
CA ILE A 196 -3.43 7.06 -2.75
C ILE A 196 -4.26 8.08 -1.98
N VAL A 197 -4.29 7.98 -0.65
CA VAL A 197 -4.90 9.00 0.20
C VAL A 197 -3.85 10.06 0.48
N ILE A 198 -4.16 11.30 0.09
CA ILE A 198 -3.27 12.45 0.24
C ILE A 198 -3.84 13.42 1.25
N GLY A 199 -2.97 14.03 2.05
CA GLY A 199 -3.27 15.21 2.84
C GLY A 199 -2.41 16.37 2.35
N ILE A 200 -3.04 17.47 1.93
CA ILE A 200 -2.34 18.67 1.45
C ILE A 200 -2.69 19.88 2.31
N MET A 201 -1.78 20.85 2.41
CA MET A 201 -2.14 22.18 2.87
C MET A 201 -2.94 22.89 1.77
N THR A 202 -4.16 23.32 2.08
CA THR A 202 -5.00 24.07 1.14
C THR A 202 -4.88 25.57 1.34
N TYR A 203 -5.13 26.29 0.25
CA TYR A 203 -5.09 27.74 0.15
C TYR A 203 -6.43 28.25 -0.40
N GLN A 204 -6.74 29.53 -0.21
CA GLN A 204 -8.00 30.11 -0.69
C GLN A 204 -8.18 29.94 -2.20
N SER A 205 -7.10 30.01 -2.98
CA SER A 205 -7.09 29.74 -4.41
C SER A 205 -7.64 28.34 -4.77
N PHE A 206 -7.46 27.35 -3.89
CA PHE A 206 -7.87 25.96 -4.11
C PHE A 206 -9.39 25.81 -4.16
N PHE A 207 -10.13 26.62 -3.40
CA PHE A 207 -11.60 26.61 -3.42
C PHE A 207 -12.21 27.09 -4.75
N THR A 208 -11.45 27.86 -5.52
CA THR A 208 -11.90 28.39 -6.82
C THR A 208 -11.42 27.56 -8.01
N THR A 209 -10.75 26.43 -7.74
CA THR A 209 -10.22 25.52 -8.76
C THR A 209 -11.31 25.03 -9.72
N LYS A 210 -10.95 24.97 -11.00
CA LYS A 210 -11.73 24.34 -12.08
C LYS A 210 -11.03 23.06 -12.51
N ASN A 211 -10.44 23.03 -13.70
CA ASN A 211 -9.80 21.82 -14.22
C ASN A 211 -8.44 21.55 -13.55
N VAL A 212 -7.64 22.59 -13.35
CA VAL A 212 -6.31 22.51 -12.73
C VAL A 212 -6.17 23.57 -11.66
N TRP A 213 -5.54 23.24 -10.53
CA TRP A 213 -5.23 24.23 -9.51
C TRP A 213 -4.21 25.23 -10.04
N SER A 214 -4.36 26.51 -9.69
CA SER A 214 -3.49 27.58 -10.18
C SER A 214 -2.06 27.50 -9.62
N GLY A 215 -1.84 26.79 -8.51
CA GLY A 215 -0.57 26.76 -7.78
C GLY A 215 -0.35 27.98 -6.88
N VAL A 216 -1.30 28.92 -6.83
CA VAL A 216 -1.18 30.16 -6.05
C VAL A 216 -1.35 29.84 -4.56
N LYS A 217 -0.28 29.97 -3.79
CA LYS A 217 -0.27 29.77 -2.33
C LYS A 217 -0.62 31.09 -1.62
N ASP A 218 -1.88 31.50 -1.73
CA ASP A 218 -2.39 32.73 -1.09
C ASP A 218 -2.60 32.54 0.43
N SER A 219 -3.81 32.72 0.95
CA SER A 219 -4.06 32.52 2.38
C SER A 219 -4.20 31.02 2.69
N PRO A 220 -3.37 30.44 3.57
CA PRO A 220 -3.54 29.06 3.99
C PRO A 220 -4.85 28.91 4.76
N VAL A 221 -5.56 27.81 4.51
CA VAL A 221 -6.88 27.55 5.11
C VAL A 221 -6.80 26.39 6.11
N GLY A 222 -6.23 25.27 5.70
CA GLY A 222 -6.11 24.08 6.53
C GLY A 222 -5.71 22.84 5.75
N GLY A 223 -5.46 21.76 6.48
CA GLY A 223 -5.19 20.46 5.87
C GLY A 223 -6.47 19.86 5.29
N HIS A 224 -6.39 19.37 4.05
CA HIS A 224 -7.49 18.69 3.37
C HIS A 224 -7.06 17.33 2.84
N ALA A 225 -7.89 16.32 3.07
CA ALA A 225 -7.63 14.95 2.63
C ALA A 225 -8.45 14.64 1.37
N MET A 226 -7.79 14.07 0.37
CA MET A 226 -8.40 13.70 -0.92
C MET A 226 -7.82 12.38 -1.41
N CYS A 227 -8.39 11.81 -2.47
CA CYS A 227 -7.88 10.60 -3.09
C CYS A 227 -7.18 10.97 -4.41
N LEU A 228 -5.88 10.68 -4.51
CA LEU A 228 -5.11 10.79 -5.74
C LEU A 228 -5.35 9.50 -6.55
N ILE A 229 -5.87 9.67 -7.76
CA ILE A 229 -6.42 8.58 -8.58
C ILE A 229 -5.73 8.42 -9.92
N GLY A 230 -4.84 9.33 -10.31
CA GLY A 230 -4.16 9.21 -11.58
C GLY A 230 -3.06 10.24 -11.78
N TYR A 231 -2.36 10.12 -12.89
CA TYR A 231 -1.37 11.06 -13.35
C TYR A 231 -1.31 11.08 -14.88
N ASP A 232 -0.83 12.19 -15.43
CA ASP A 232 -0.60 12.36 -16.85
C ASP A 232 0.57 13.33 -17.07
N ASP A 233 1.66 12.83 -17.64
CA ASP A 233 2.90 13.58 -17.89
C ASP A 233 2.73 14.64 -18.98
N SER A 234 1.73 14.47 -19.84
CA SER A 234 1.44 15.41 -20.94
C SER A 234 0.49 16.54 -20.52
N LYS A 235 -0.31 16.34 -19.47
CA LYS A 235 -1.27 17.35 -18.99
C LYS A 235 -0.59 18.40 -18.13
N TYR A 236 -0.71 19.66 -18.55
CA TYR A 236 -0.25 20.84 -17.79
C TYR A 236 1.25 20.80 -17.44
N GLY A 237 2.07 20.13 -18.24
CA GLY A 237 3.49 19.91 -17.94
C GLY A 237 3.79 18.80 -16.92
N GLY A 238 2.79 17.95 -16.65
CA GLY A 238 2.85 16.86 -15.68
C GLY A 238 1.97 17.15 -14.46
N ALA A 239 0.88 16.39 -14.31
CA ALA A 239 -0.07 16.60 -13.23
C ALA A 239 -0.67 15.30 -12.67
N PHE A 240 -1.09 15.37 -11.42
CA PHE A 240 -1.88 14.35 -10.73
C PHE A 240 -3.38 14.68 -10.82
N GLU A 241 -4.21 13.66 -11.00
CA GLU A 241 -5.67 13.75 -10.93
C GLU A 241 -6.13 13.36 -9.53
N ILE A 242 -6.99 14.19 -8.94
CA ILE A 242 -7.55 13.96 -7.61
C ILE A 242 -9.08 13.86 -7.65
N LEU A 243 -9.61 12.97 -6.81
CA LEU A 243 -11.01 12.87 -6.43
C LEU A 243 -11.22 13.64 -5.13
N ASN A 244 -12.10 14.64 -5.17
CA ASN A 244 -12.45 15.46 -4.01
C ASN A 244 -13.85 15.12 -3.45
N SER A 245 -14.18 15.67 -2.27
CA SER A 245 -15.42 15.46 -1.53
C SER A 245 -16.21 16.76 -1.31
N TRP A 246 -16.23 17.63 -2.32
CA TRP A 246 -16.94 18.91 -2.32
C TRP A 246 -18.05 18.98 -3.39
N GLY A 247 -18.54 17.81 -3.80
CA GLY A 247 -19.57 17.67 -4.81
C GLY A 247 -19.15 18.03 -6.23
N SER A 248 -20.07 17.82 -7.17
CA SER A 248 -19.81 17.97 -8.61
C SER A 248 -19.65 19.41 -9.09
N GLN A 249 -20.04 20.40 -8.29
CA GLN A 249 -19.94 21.82 -8.64
C GLN A 249 -18.56 22.41 -8.40
N TRP A 250 -17.72 21.71 -7.63
CA TRP A 250 -16.33 22.06 -7.45
C TRP A 250 -15.44 21.39 -8.50
N GLY A 251 -14.40 22.09 -8.94
CA GLY A 251 -13.46 21.56 -9.92
C GLY A 251 -14.09 21.24 -11.27
N GLU A 252 -13.64 20.15 -11.89
CA GLU A 252 -14.22 19.52 -13.06
C GLU A 252 -15.05 18.31 -12.61
N ASN A 253 -16.33 18.52 -12.32
CA ASN A 253 -17.25 17.49 -11.83
C ASN A 253 -16.78 16.81 -10.53
N GLY A 254 -16.14 17.53 -9.61
CA GLY A 254 -15.59 17.01 -8.35
C GLY A 254 -14.17 16.45 -8.44
N TYR A 255 -13.54 16.57 -9.61
CA TYR A 255 -12.13 16.24 -9.83
C TYR A 255 -11.31 17.52 -10.07
N CYS A 256 -10.01 17.46 -9.84
CA CYS A 256 -9.09 18.46 -10.39
C CYS A 256 -7.71 17.87 -10.66
N TRP A 257 -6.91 18.62 -11.42
CA TRP A 257 -5.51 18.36 -11.64
C TRP A 257 -4.64 19.24 -10.74
N ILE A 258 -3.55 18.70 -10.23
CA ILE A 258 -2.50 19.44 -9.51
C ILE A 258 -1.17 19.12 -10.19
N ARG A 259 -0.43 20.13 -10.66
CA ARG A 259 0.89 19.92 -11.29
C ARG A 259 1.84 19.27 -10.30
N TYR A 260 2.79 18.47 -10.79
CA TYR A 260 3.69 17.71 -9.93
C TYR A 260 4.45 18.59 -8.94
N ASP A 261 5.05 19.69 -9.42
CA ASP A 261 5.82 20.59 -8.55
C ASP A 261 4.94 21.26 -7.49
N ASP A 262 3.73 21.67 -7.87
CA ASP A 262 2.76 22.26 -6.95
C ASP A 262 2.33 21.27 -5.87
N PHE A 263 2.06 20.02 -6.26
CA PHE A 263 1.71 18.94 -5.31
C PHE A 263 2.85 18.67 -4.34
N LEU A 264 4.07 18.49 -4.86
CA LEU A 264 5.26 18.17 -4.05
C LEU A 264 5.64 19.29 -3.08
N ASP A 265 5.20 20.52 -3.33
CA ASP A 265 5.39 21.65 -2.43
C ASP A 265 4.40 21.71 -1.27
N ILE A 266 3.21 21.13 -1.41
CA ILE A 266 2.11 21.29 -0.43
C ILE A 266 1.64 19.98 0.21
N ALA A 267 2.10 18.83 -0.32
CA ALA A 267 1.77 17.52 0.22
C ALA A 267 2.39 17.34 1.61
N GLY A 268 1.53 17.14 2.61
CA GLY A 268 1.93 16.85 3.99
C GLY A 268 2.07 15.36 4.24
N GLU A 269 1.11 14.56 3.77
CA GLU A 269 1.07 13.11 3.98
C GLU A 269 0.57 12.37 2.74
N VAL A 270 1.18 11.24 2.39
CA VAL A 270 0.85 10.46 1.18
C VAL A 270 0.86 8.97 1.50
N TYR A 271 -0.31 8.34 1.48
CA TYR A 271 -0.48 6.93 1.83
C TYR A 271 -1.02 6.11 0.67
N GLN A 272 -0.29 5.08 0.27
CA GLN A 272 -0.83 4.05 -0.61
C GLN A 272 -1.68 3.09 0.21
N VAL A 273 -2.92 2.87 -0.23
CA VAL A 273 -3.83 1.89 0.38
C VAL A 273 -3.76 0.60 -0.42
N ILE A 274 -3.46 -0.53 0.23
CA ILE A 274 -3.20 -1.81 -0.43
C ILE A 274 -4.43 -2.73 -0.28
N GLY A 275 -5.02 -3.12 -1.41
CA GLY A 275 -6.24 -3.92 -1.45
C GLY A 275 -6.05 -5.41 -1.18
N MET A 276 -7.14 -6.04 -0.75
CA MET A 276 -7.27 -7.50 -0.63
C MET A 276 -7.55 -8.09 -2.02
N GLN A 277 -6.65 -8.93 -2.53
CA GLN A 277 -6.87 -9.58 -3.84
C GLN A 277 -7.78 -10.83 -3.77
N LYS A 278 -8.22 -11.23 -2.56
CA LYS A 278 -9.29 -12.17 -2.18
C LYS A 278 -9.33 -12.23 -0.63
N PRO A 279 -10.35 -12.78 0.05
CA PRO A 279 -10.33 -12.86 1.51
C PRO A 279 -9.08 -13.61 1.99
N LEU A 280 -8.51 -13.16 3.11
CA LEU A 280 -7.43 -13.86 3.80
C LEU A 280 -7.85 -15.33 4.00
N PRO A 281 -7.02 -16.32 3.64
CA PRO A 281 -7.24 -17.68 4.07
C PRO A 281 -7.34 -17.66 5.58
N VAL A 282 -8.50 -18.01 6.12
CA VAL A 282 -8.59 -18.44 7.52
C VAL A 282 -7.59 -19.59 7.64
N ASP A 283 -6.68 -19.55 8.62
CA ASP A 283 -5.69 -20.61 8.83
C ASP A 283 -6.40 -21.96 8.68
N PRO A 284 -6.03 -22.80 7.68
CA PRO A 284 -6.87 -23.89 7.25
C PRO A 284 -7.00 -24.92 8.37
N GLU A 285 -8.24 -25.22 8.78
CA GLU A 285 -8.56 -26.51 9.36
C GLU A 285 -8.41 -27.61 8.28
N PRO A 286 -8.17 -28.88 8.64
CA PRO A 286 -7.93 -29.95 7.68
C PRO A 286 -9.21 -30.24 6.89
N ILE A 287 -9.18 -30.15 5.55
CA ILE A 287 -10.34 -30.50 4.70
C ILE A 287 -9.91 -31.41 3.54
N ASP A 288 -10.71 -32.47 3.36
CA ASP A 288 -10.68 -33.52 2.34
C ASP A 288 -11.10 -33.03 0.93
N PRO A 289 -10.59 -33.59 -0.19
CA PRO A 289 -10.81 -33.03 -1.53
C PRO A 289 -11.90 -33.74 -2.35
N LYS A 290 -12.62 -33.00 -3.21
CA LYS A 290 -13.19 -33.46 -4.51
C LYS A 290 -13.72 -32.29 -5.38
N PRO A 291 -13.95 -32.47 -6.71
CA PRO A 291 -13.29 -31.67 -7.75
C PRO A 291 -14.25 -30.81 -8.62
N ILE A 292 -13.67 -29.85 -9.35
CA ILE A 292 -14.30 -28.95 -10.34
C ILE A 292 -13.48 -29.00 -11.63
N GLU A 293 -14.11 -28.83 -12.81
CA GLU A 293 -13.49 -28.35 -14.06
C GLU A 293 -14.57 -27.93 -15.11
N PRO A 294 -14.27 -27.22 -16.24
CA PRO A 294 -13.59 -25.91 -16.41
C PRO A 294 -14.21 -25.02 -17.54
N LEU A 295 -13.60 -23.83 -17.87
CA LEU A 295 -13.17 -23.34 -19.22
C LEU A 295 -12.71 -21.84 -19.22
N PRO A 296 -11.97 -21.31 -20.24
CA PRO A 296 -10.74 -20.53 -20.04
C PRO A 296 -10.74 -19.08 -20.57
N VAL A 297 -9.78 -18.29 -20.06
CA VAL A 297 -9.09 -17.17 -20.73
C VAL A 297 -7.60 -17.32 -20.37
N VAL A 298 -6.69 -17.17 -21.34
CA VAL A 298 -5.23 -17.27 -21.13
C VAL A 298 -4.65 -15.87 -20.93
N GLU A 299 -4.57 -15.47 -19.67
CA GLU A 299 -3.63 -14.49 -19.15
C GLU A 299 -2.62 -15.24 -18.24
N ASP A 300 -1.47 -14.66 -17.89
CA ASP A 300 -0.54 -15.27 -16.92
C ASP A 300 -1.22 -15.30 -15.52
N LYS A 301 -1.84 -16.46 -15.22
CA LYS A 301 -2.69 -16.72 -14.05
C LYS A 301 -1.94 -16.82 -12.72
N SER A 302 -0.61 -16.72 -12.73
CA SER A 302 0.19 -16.78 -11.50
C SER A 302 -0.19 -15.66 -10.51
N ASP A 303 -0.32 -16.03 -9.23
CA ASP A 303 -0.62 -15.11 -8.14
C ASP A 303 0.65 -14.51 -7.53
N LEU A 304 1.76 -15.25 -7.61
CA LEU A 304 3.10 -14.85 -7.21
C LEU A 304 4.09 -15.22 -8.33
N GLN A 305 5.03 -14.32 -8.58
CA GLN A 305 6.13 -14.56 -9.52
C GLN A 305 7.33 -13.73 -9.08
N GLY A 306 8.53 -14.21 -9.33
CA GLY A 306 9.71 -13.38 -9.15
C GLY A 306 11.02 -14.10 -9.35
N SER A 307 12.11 -13.38 -9.12
CA SER A 307 13.49 -13.89 -9.20
C SER A 307 14.41 -13.16 -8.24
N ILE A 308 15.51 -13.81 -7.86
CA ILE A 308 16.51 -13.26 -6.94
C ILE A 308 17.86 -13.28 -7.63
N ARG A 309 18.57 -12.15 -7.57
CA ARG A 309 20.00 -12.10 -7.86
C ARG A 309 20.76 -11.64 -6.63
N LEU A 310 21.90 -12.28 -6.40
CA LEU A 310 22.83 -11.92 -5.35
C LEU A 310 24.03 -11.29 -6.03
N VAL A 311 24.34 -10.04 -5.70
CA VAL A 311 25.34 -9.26 -6.43
C VAL A 311 26.36 -8.72 -5.44
N LYS A 312 27.64 -9.04 -5.62
CA LYS A 312 28.74 -8.53 -4.80
C LYS A 312 28.92 -7.02 -5.01
N ASP A 313 29.65 -6.37 -4.11
CA ASP A 313 29.99 -4.94 -4.20
C ASP A 313 30.79 -4.56 -5.47
N ASN A 314 31.60 -5.49 -5.98
CA ASN A 314 32.28 -5.39 -7.28
C ASN A 314 31.37 -5.64 -8.50
N LYS A 315 30.04 -5.73 -8.29
CA LYS A 315 29.00 -6.01 -9.30
C LYS A 315 29.01 -7.41 -9.91
N ALA A 316 29.81 -8.35 -9.39
CA ALA A 316 29.77 -9.74 -9.82
C ALA A 316 28.57 -10.49 -9.22
N ASP A 317 27.88 -11.29 -10.03
CA ASP A 317 26.78 -12.15 -9.56
C ASP A 317 27.32 -13.36 -8.78
N ILE A 318 26.67 -13.68 -7.65
CA ILE A 318 26.83 -14.95 -6.95
C ILE A 318 25.91 -15.96 -7.65
N GLN A 319 26.51 -16.80 -8.49
CA GLN A 319 25.79 -17.82 -9.25
C GLN A 319 25.19 -18.87 -8.31
N VAL A 320 23.94 -19.24 -8.57
CA VAL A 320 23.21 -20.27 -7.83
C VAL A 320 22.73 -21.36 -8.77
N THR A 321 22.67 -22.59 -8.27
CA THR A 321 22.15 -23.74 -9.03
C THR A 321 20.93 -24.29 -8.32
N LEU A 322 19.89 -24.63 -9.10
CA LEU A 322 18.71 -25.32 -8.60
C LEU A 322 19.12 -26.71 -8.09
N THR A 323 18.76 -27.05 -6.86
CA THR A 323 19.10 -28.36 -6.29
C THR A 323 18.37 -29.48 -7.05
N LYS A 324 19.06 -30.59 -7.37
CA LYS A 324 18.45 -31.75 -8.02
C LYS A 324 17.25 -32.27 -7.21
N GLY A 325 16.09 -32.38 -7.85
CA GLY A 325 14.84 -32.78 -7.19
C GLY A 325 14.17 -31.66 -6.39
N ALA A 326 14.36 -30.39 -6.77
CA ALA A 326 13.64 -29.24 -6.21
C ALA A 326 12.13 -29.20 -6.56
N GLU A 327 11.54 -30.35 -6.90
CA GLU A 327 10.09 -30.55 -6.85
C GLU A 327 9.74 -30.77 -5.37
N ARG A 328 8.83 -29.95 -4.86
CA ARG A 328 8.62 -29.88 -3.42
C ARG A 328 7.73 -31.00 -2.88
N ASP A 329 7.90 -32.28 -3.16
CA ASP A 329 6.97 -33.29 -2.61
C ASP A 329 6.86 -33.18 -1.08
N PHE A 330 5.72 -32.66 -0.60
CA PHE A 330 5.49 -32.28 0.80
C PHE A 330 4.67 -33.35 1.54
N GLU A 331 4.52 -34.54 0.97
CA GLU A 331 4.12 -35.70 1.77
C GLU A 331 5.27 -36.12 2.69
N ILE A 332 4.96 -36.89 3.74
CA ILE A 332 5.85 -37.27 4.84
C ILE A 332 6.98 -38.17 4.31
N VAL A 333 7.96 -37.58 3.65
CA VAL A 333 9.30 -38.13 3.43
C VAL A 333 10.28 -36.98 3.49
N GLU A 334 11.29 -37.16 4.33
CA GLU A 334 12.25 -36.15 4.74
C GLU A 334 13.13 -35.68 3.57
N ILE A 335 12.82 -34.52 2.98
CA ILE A 335 13.76 -33.78 2.14
C ILE A 335 14.10 -32.44 2.83
N GLU A 336 15.27 -32.44 3.48
CA GLU A 336 15.87 -31.33 4.24
C GLU A 336 16.71 -30.37 3.38
N LYS A 337 16.63 -30.45 2.06
CA LYS A 337 17.56 -29.73 1.16
C LYS A 337 17.10 -28.29 0.85
N PRO A 338 18.04 -27.33 0.69
CA PRO A 338 17.74 -25.99 0.20
C PRO A 338 17.23 -26.03 -1.25
N VAL A 339 16.50 -25.00 -1.67
CA VAL A 339 15.98 -24.90 -3.05
C VAL A 339 17.12 -24.61 -4.02
N TYR A 340 18.01 -23.70 -3.64
CA TYR A 340 19.19 -23.32 -4.42
C TYR A 340 20.45 -23.42 -3.58
N LYS A 341 21.58 -23.63 -4.24
CA LYS A 341 22.92 -23.60 -3.63
C LYS A 341 23.83 -22.65 -4.39
N ALA A 342 24.54 -21.78 -3.68
CA ALA A 342 25.58 -20.95 -4.29
C ALA A 342 26.72 -21.81 -4.83
N GLN A 343 27.17 -21.52 -6.05
CA GLN A 343 28.23 -22.28 -6.72
C GLN A 343 29.61 -22.07 -6.08
N ASN A 344 29.86 -20.87 -5.58
CA ASN A 344 31.13 -20.48 -4.98
C ASN A 344 30.94 -20.18 -3.49
N ALA A 345 31.98 -20.46 -2.69
CA ALA A 345 32.03 -20.04 -1.30
C ALA A 345 32.01 -18.51 -1.18
N ILE A 346 31.40 -18.02 -0.11
CA ILE A 346 31.43 -16.60 0.27
C ILE A 346 32.35 -16.46 1.47
N TYR A 347 33.18 -15.41 1.48
CA TYR A 347 34.20 -15.22 2.51
C TYR A 347 33.74 -14.23 3.57
N SER A 348 34.24 -14.42 4.79
CA SER A 348 34.05 -13.44 5.88
C SER A 348 34.44 -12.03 5.42
N GLY A 349 33.55 -11.06 5.61
CA GLY A 349 33.74 -9.67 5.15
C GLY A 349 33.27 -9.38 3.73
N ASP A 350 32.92 -10.39 2.91
CA ASP A 350 32.29 -10.16 1.60
C ASP A 350 31.02 -9.34 1.78
N LYS A 351 30.80 -8.42 0.83
CA LYS A 351 29.62 -7.55 0.78
C LYS A 351 28.79 -7.89 -0.45
N PHE A 352 27.49 -8.03 -0.25
CA PHE A 352 26.56 -8.27 -1.35
C PHE A 352 25.22 -7.57 -1.14
N ARG A 353 24.48 -7.43 -2.24
CA ARG A 353 23.09 -7.02 -2.27
C ARG A 353 22.24 -8.15 -2.83
N ILE A 354 20.98 -8.07 -2.49
CA ILE A 354 19.94 -8.92 -3.04
C ILE A 354 19.09 -8.06 -3.95
N TYR A 355 18.90 -8.47 -5.20
CA TYR A 355 17.95 -7.87 -6.11
C TYR A 355 16.77 -8.82 -6.26
N PHE A 356 15.60 -8.38 -5.83
CA PHE A 356 14.35 -9.12 -6.04
C PHE A 356 13.54 -8.44 -7.14
N ALA A 357 13.27 -9.15 -8.22
CA ALA A 357 12.42 -8.66 -9.30
C ALA A 357 11.08 -9.42 -9.33
N SER A 358 9.98 -8.68 -9.49
CA SER A 358 8.63 -9.21 -9.62
C SER A 358 7.74 -8.34 -10.49
N ASN A 359 6.88 -8.99 -11.26
CA ASN A 359 5.77 -8.35 -11.98
C ASN A 359 4.45 -8.40 -11.19
N LYS A 360 4.37 -9.18 -10.12
CA LYS A 360 3.20 -9.29 -9.21
C LYS A 360 3.47 -8.60 -7.88
N SER A 361 2.44 -8.04 -7.25
CA SER A 361 2.58 -7.52 -5.90
C SER A 361 2.70 -8.68 -4.90
N ALA A 362 3.59 -8.52 -3.93
CA ALA A 362 3.88 -9.55 -2.92
C ALA A 362 4.46 -8.93 -1.65
N TYR A 363 4.34 -9.63 -0.53
CA TYR A 363 5.14 -9.35 0.65
C TYR A 363 6.38 -10.22 0.62
N VAL A 364 7.55 -9.62 0.83
CA VAL A 364 8.83 -10.34 0.86
C VAL A 364 9.45 -10.19 2.23
N TYR A 365 9.88 -11.32 2.80
CA TYR A 365 10.65 -11.36 4.03
C TYR A 365 11.92 -12.16 3.81
N ILE A 366 12.99 -11.83 4.56
CA ILE A 366 14.25 -12.57 4.47
C ILE A 366 14.67 -12.99 5.87
N ILE A 367 14.99 -14.26 6.03
CA ILE A 367 15.55 -14.85 7.24
C ILE A 367 16.97 -15.30 6.95
N SER A 368 17.93 -14.91 7.79
CA SER A 368 19.26 -15.52 7.82
C SER A 368 19.32 -16.58 8.92
N TYR A 369 20.08 -17.65 8.67
CA TYR A 369 20.39 -18.67 9.66
C TYR A 369 21.79 -19.22 9.43
N GLY A 370 22.62 -19.24 10.48
CA GLY A 370 23.94 -19.89 10.42
C GLY A 370 24.00 -21.15 11.28
N THR A 371 24.56 -22.23 10.75
CA THR A 371 24.64 -23.52 11.47
C THR A 371 25.49 -23.45 12.73
N LYS A 372 26.50 -22.58 12.77
CA LYS A 372 27.35 -22.36 13.94
C LYS A 372 26.61 -21.59 15.05
N THR A 373 25.88 -20.53 14.68
CA THR A 373 25.13 -19.71 15.65
C THR A 373 23.82 -20.38 16.08
N LYS A 374 23.28 -21.28 15.25
CA LYS A 374 21.97 -21.94 15.38
C LYS A 374 20.81 -20.96 15.57
N LYS A 375 20.95 -19.73 15.09
CA LYS A 375 19.96 -18.65 15.26
C LYS A 375 19.45 -18.15 13.92
N ALA A 376 18.12 -18.19 13.77
CA ALA A 376 17.38 -17.53 12.72
C ALA A 376 17.11 -16.07 13.10
N LYS A 377 17.33 -15.14 12.17
CA LYS A 377 17.08 -13.71 12.36
C LYS A 377 16.40 -13.10 11.13
N PRO A 378 15.46 -12.16 11.30
CA PRO A 378 14.95 -11.38 10.18
C PRO A 378 16.05 -10.45 9.65
N VAL A 379 16.18 -10.41 8.33
CA VAL A 379 17.08 -9.51 7.58
C VAL A 379 16.27 -8.46 6.81
N TYR A 380 15.08 -8.83 6.33
CA TYR A 380 14.15 -7.93 5.65
C TYR A 380 12.71 -8.24 6.07
N PRO A 381 11.84 -7.22 6.28
CA PRO A 381 12.14 -5.80 6.21
C PRO A 381 13.11 -5.34 7.30
N PHE A 382 13.84 -4.24 7.05
CA PHE A 382 14.74 -3.62 8.02
C PHE A 382 14.31 -2.18 8.29
N LYS A 383 14.59 -1.67 9.50
CA LYS A 383 14.15 -0.34 9.94
C LYS A 383 12.62 -0.19 9.76
N ASN A 384 12.16 0.99 9.34
CA ASN A 384 10.75 1.35 9.20
C ASN A 384 10.26 1.22 7.75
N ILE A 385 10.65 0.13 7.08
CA ILE A 385 10.30 -0.16 5.68
C ILE A 385 9.29 -1.31 5.64
N SER A 386 8.32 -1.24 4.74
CA SER A 386 7.33 -2.27 4.53
C SER A 386 7.90 -3.48 3.79
N ALA A 387 7.36 -4.67 4.10
CA ALA A 387 7.62 -5.89 3.35
C ALA A 387 6.90 -5.90 1.98
N TYR A 388 5.93 -5.00 1.76
CA TYR A 388 5.13 -4.94 0.54
C TYR A 388 5.95 -4.44 -0.65
N ILE A 389 5.98 -5.23 -1.71
CA ILE A 389 6.57 -4.89 -3.00
C ILE A 389 5.44 -4.69 -4.01
N PRO A 390 5.31 -3.50 -4.62
CA PRO A 390 4.27 -3.23 -5.61
C PRO A 390 4.51 -4.00 -6.93
N SER A 391 3.46 -4.20 -7.71
CA SER A 391 3.51 -4.85 -9.03
C SER A 391 4.12 -3.97 -10.14
N GLY A 392 4.11 -4.46 -11.39
CA GLY A 392 4.52 -3.68 -12.57
C GLY A 392 6.03 -3.66 -12.82
N ASN A 393 6.68 -4.83 -12.89
CA ASN A 393 8.12 -5.00 -13.09
C ASN A 393 8.99 -4.27 -12.05
N SER A 394 8.62 -4.41 -10.78
CA SER A 394 9.39 -3.87 -9.67
C SER A 394 10.62 -4.72 -9.41
N GLU A 395 11.78 -4.08 -9.29
CA GLU A 395 13.00 -4.67 -8.74
C GLU A 395 13.40 -3.88 -7.50
N VAL A 396 13.68 -4.58 -6.41
CA VAL A 396 14.11 -4.01 -5.13
C VAL A 396 15.53 -4.45 -4.84
N ALA A 397 16.41 -3.49 -4.56
CA ALA A 397 17.71 -3.78 -3.98
C ALA A 397 17.56 -3.84 -2.45
N ILE A 398 18.04 -4.92 -1.83
CA ILE A 398 18.05 -5.10 -0.37
C ILE A 398 19.52 -5.11 0.09
N PRO A 399 19.91 -4.19 1.01
CA PRO A 399 19.05 -3.25 1.74
C PRO A 399 18.54 -2.07 0.89
N ASN A 400 19.40 -1.49 0.04
CA ASN A 400 19.07 -0.56 -1.05
C ASN A 400 20.33 -0.35 -1.94
N GLU A 401 20.27 0.53 -2.93
CA GLU A 401 21.40 0.85 -3.83
C GLU A 401 22.58 1.55 -3.14
N ASN A 402 22.45 1.96 -1.87
CA ASN A 402 23.47 2.66 -1.09
C ASN A 402 24.14 1.80 0.00
N TYR A 403 23.51 0.70 0.42
CA TYR A 403 24.02 -0.18 1.49
C TYR A 403 24.25 -1.61 1.00
N TYR A 404 25.04 -2.38 1.75
CA TYR A 404 25.34 -3.79 1.48
C TYR A 404 25.07 -4.64 2.72
N ILE A 405 24.74 -5.91 2.52
CA ILE A 405 24.82 -6.94 3.55
C ILE A 405 26.28 -7.40 3.60
N GLN A 406 26.87 -7.46 4.80
CA GLN A 406 28.23 -7.95 5.02
C GLN A 406 28.16 -9.31 5.73
N VAL A 407 28.90 -10.28 5.21
CA VAL A 407 29.05 -11.61 5.83
C VAL A 407 29.89 -11.48 7.11
N ASP A 408 29.43 -12.13 8.18
CA ASP A 408 30.12 -12.08 9.48
C ASP A 408 31.37 -12.99 9.51
N ASN A 409 31.99 -13.14 10.67
CA ASN A 409 33.20 -13.97 10.83
C ASN A 409 32.89 -15.42 11.28
N ASN A 410 31.62 -15.83 11.30
CA ASN A 410 31.19 -17.14 11.79
C ASN A 410 31.14 -18.18 10.67
N THR A 411 32.31 -18.61 10.22
CA THR A 411 32.46 -19.63 9.17
C THR A 411 31.63 -20.89 9.42
N GLY A 412 31.10 -21.48 8.35
CA GLY A 412 30.20 -22.62 8.39
C GLY A 412 29.26 -22.69 7.20
N THR A 413 28.05 -23.20 7.44
CA THR A 413 26.98 -23.23 6.43
C THR A 413 25.91 -22.23 6.83
N ASP A 414 25.62 -21.30 5.91
CA ASP A 414 24.60 -20.29 6.12
C ASP A 414 23.45 -20.48 5.14
N TYR A 415 22.27 -20.04 5.57
CA TYR A 415 21.06 -20.07 4.79
C TYR A 415 20.48 -18.66 4.73
N LEU A 416 20.13 -18.20 3.52
CA LEU A 416 19.21 -17.08 3.32
C LEU A 416 17.89 -17.63 2.79
N THR A 417 16.82 -17.42 3.55
CA THR A 417 15.48 -17.87 3.17
C THR A 417 14.60 -16.68 2.88
N PHE A 418 14.15 -16.59 1.64
CA PHE A 418 13.18 -15.63 1.15
C PHE A 418 11.78 -16.20 1.37
N LEU A 419 10.89 -15.45 1.99
CA LEU A 419 9.49 -15.82 2.12
C LEU A 419 8.69 -14.90 1.20
N TYR A 420 8.22 -15.46 0.08
CA TYR A 420 7.30 -14.80 -0.84
C TYR A 420 5.88 -15.05 -0.38
N CYS A 421 5.19 -14.00 0.02
CA CYS A 421 3.88 -14.13 0.64
C CYS A 421 2.85 -13.32 -0.14
N LYS A 422 1.67 -13.90 -0.39
CA LYS A 422 0.53 -13.13 -0.91
C LYS A 422 -0.04 -12.18 0.15
N TYR A 423 0.04 -12.58 1.42
CA TYR A 423 -0.47 -11.85 2.57
C TYR A 423 0.65 -11.63 3.61
N PRO A 424 0.57 -10.58 4.43
CA PRO A 424 1.61 -10.28 5.41
C PRO A 424 1.72 -11.37 6.48
N ILE A 425 2.92 -11.55 7.02
CA ILE A 425 3.24 -12.48 8.12
C ILE A 425 4.02 -11.78 9.23
N ASP A 426 3.92 -12.29 10.46
CA ASP A 426 4.77 -11.88 11.58
C ASP A 426 6.11 -12.62 11.52
N ILE A 427 7.09 -11.98 10.87
CA ILE A 427 8.42 -12.55 10.68
C ILE A 427 9.16 -12.78 12.00
N GLN A 428 8.93 -11.95 13.01
CA GLN A 428 9.57 -12.09 14.32
C GLN A 428 9.05 -13.32 15.04
N SER A 429 7.72 -13.54 15.02
CA SER A 429 7.09 -14.75 15.55
C SER A 429 7.59 -16.01 14.84
N ILE A 430 7.76 -15.95 13.50
CA ILE A 430 8.33 -17.05 12.72
C ILE A 430 9.77 -17.36 13.15
N CYS A 431 10.64 -16.36 13.22
CA CYS A 431 12.02 -16.56 13.70
C CYS A 431 12.08 -17.09 15.13
N ASN A 432 11.22 -16.61 16.03
CA ASN A 432 11.11 -17.10 17.40
C ASN A 432 10.73 -18.59 17.44
N LYS A 433 9.73 -19.01 16.64
CA LYS A 433 9.32 -20.42 16.51
C LYS A 433 10.42 -21.30 15.93
N ILE A 434 11.18 -20.82 14.94
CA ILE A 434 12.33 -21.54 14.38
C ILE A 434 13.38 -21.76 15.47
N ASN A 435 13.72 -20.71 16.23
CA ASN A 435 14.75 -20.75 17.26
C ASN A 435 14.37 -21.63 18.46
N ALA A 436 13.08 -21.76 18.76
CA ALA A 436 12.56 -22.57 19.86
C ALA A 436 12.28 -24.04 19.49
N SER A 437 12.43 -24.42 18.22
CA SER A 437 12.17 -25.79 17.75
C SER A 437 13.47 -26.60 17.61
N ASP A 438 13.32 -27.93 17.64
CA ASP A 438 14.38 -28.89 17.37
C ASP A 438 14.37 -29.37 15.90
N GLY A 439 15.51 -29.90 15.44
CA GLY A 439 15.71 -30.42 14.09
C GLY A 439 16.50 -29.48 13.17
N SER A 440 16.62 -29.86 11.89
CA SER A 440 17.31 -29.05 10.88
C SER A 440 16.64 -27.68 10.69
N PHE A 441 17.39 -26.69 10.19
CA PHE A 441 16.84 -25.37 9.92
C PHE A 441 15.63 -25.42 8.97
N ILE A 442 15.72 -26.20 7.89
CA ILE A 442 14.64 -26.35 6.92
C ILE A 442 13.40 -26.99 7.55
N SER A 443 13.56 -28.03 8.38
CA SER A 443 12.44 -28.66 9.11
C SER A 443 11.75 -27.68 10.06
N ARG A 444 12.53 -26.94 10.87
CA ARG A 444 12.00 -25.93 11.81
C ARG A 444 11.29 -24.79 11.10
N MET A 445 11.84 -24.32 9.98
CA MET A 445 11.21 -23.30 9.13
C MET A 445 9.87 -23.80 8.57
N LYS A 446 9.83 -25.01 8.01
CA LYS A 446 8.57 -25.62 7.54
C LYS A 446 7.53 -25.72 8.66
N LYS A 447 7.93 -26.19 9.85
CA LYS A 447 7.05 -26.27 11.03
C LYS A 447 6.51 -24.90 11.45
N SER A 448 7.35 -23.87 11.45
CA SER A 448 6.96 -22.50 11.83
C SER A 448 5.95 -21.86 10.87
N LEU A 449 5.92 -22.32 9.61
CA LEU A 449 5.04 -21.86 8.54
C LEU A 449 3.93 -22.87 8.21
N SER A 450 3.71 -23.87 9.07
CA SER A 450 2.72 -24.93 8.84
C SER A 450 1.35 -24.36 8.51
N GLY A 451 0.68 -24.97 7.52
CA GLY A 451 -0.61 -24.50 6.99
C GLY A 451 -0.53 -23.30 6.02
N LYS A 452 0.61 -22.59 5.96
CA LYS A 452 0.78 -21.40 5.11
C LYS A 452 1.58 -21.68 3.82
N ILE A 453 2.42 -22.72 3.80
CA ILE A 453 3.34 -23.02 2.68
C ILE A 453 2.61 -23.59 1.47
N LEU A 454 2.74 -22.95 0.29
CA LEU A 454 2.17 -23.42 -0.98
C LEU A 454 2.44 -24.90 -1.26
N PHE A 455 1.46 -25.57 -1.88
CA PHE A 455 1.67 -26.91 -2.41
C PHE A 455 2.58 -26.85 -3.63
N SER A 456 3.21 -27.97 -3.90
CA SER A 456 4.35 -28.05 -4.82
C SER A 456 3.93 -28.12 -6.25
N LYS A 457 2.80 -28.78 -6.49
CA LYS A 457 2.05 -28.73 -7.74
C LYS A 457 1.65 -27.31 -8.15
N ASP A 458 1.64 -26.36 -7.19
CA ASP A 458 1.25 -24.97 -7.44
C ASP A 458 2.49 -24.07 -7.66
N VAL A 459 3.70 -24.61 -7.73
CA VAL A 459 4.95 -23.85 -7.83
C VAL A 459 5.85 -24.41 -8.94
N GLU A 460 6.31 -23.53 -9.81
CA GLU A 460 7.30 -23.82 -10.84
C GLU A 460 8.58 -23.03 -10.55
N PHE A 461 9.72 -23.71 -10.50
CA PHE A 461 11.04 -23.08 -10.34
C PHE A 461 11.77 -23.02 -11.69
N THR A 462 12.57 -21.98 -11.88
CA THR A 462 13.39 -21.81 -13.09
C THR A 462 14.87 -21.89 -12.76
N GLU A 463 15.66 -22.46 -13.66
CA GLU A 463 17.13 -22.43 -13.55
C GLU A 463 17.69 -21.00 -13.60
N GLY A 464 18.90 -20.79 -13.07
CA GLY A 464 19.57 -19.48 -13.05
C GLY A 464 19.24 -18.64 -11.82
N ASN A 465 18.61 -17.47 -12.01
CA ASN A 465 18.40 -16.40 -11.00
C ASN A 465 17.35 -16.72 -9.92
N ALA A 466 17.35 -17.94 -9.38
CA ALA A 466 16.40 -18.41 -8.39
C ALA A 466 14.92 -18.03 -8.67
N GLY A 467 14.51 -18.15 -9.94
CA GLY A 467 13.20 -17.69 -10.40
C GLY A 467 12.08 -18.67 -10.07
N PHE A 468 10.86 -18.14 -9.99
CA PHE A 468 9.66 -18.94 -9.74
C PHE A 468 8.38 -18.31 -10.29
N LYS A 469 7.37 -19.16 -10.51
CA LYS A 469 5.96 -18.81 -10.63
C LYS A 469 5.15 -19.66 -9.68
N ALA A 470 4.09 -19.11 -9.10
CA ALA A 470 3.22 -19.86 -8.21
C ALA A 470 1.77 -19.39 -8.22
N ASN A 471 0.86 -20.33 -8.01
CA ASN A 471 -0.57 -20.11 -7.83
C ASN A 471 -0.93 -20.20 -6.35
N VAL A 472 -1.78 -19.29 -5.87
CA VAL A 472 -2.20 -19.20 -4.48
C VAL A 472 -3.60 -19.80 -4.36
N THR A 473 -3.74 -20.76 -3.45
CA THR A 473 -5.03 -21.41 -3.14
C THR A 473 -5.42 -21.10 -1.69
N SER A 474 -5.44 -22.10 -0.81
CA SER A 474 -5.63 -21.91 0.64
C SER A 474 -4.34 -21.55 1.37
N ARG A 475 -3.20 -21.80 0.74
CA ARG A 475 -1.86 -21.52 1.26
C ARG A 475 -1.27 -20.35 0.47
N TYR A 476 -0.36 -19.58 1.07
CA TYR A 476 0.01 -18.26 0.54
C TYR A 476 1.49 -17.87 0.72
N VAL A 477 2.33 -18.77 1.24
CA VAL A 477 3.75 -18.52 1.48
C VAL A 477 4.60 -19.48 0.64
N LEU A 478 5.52 -18.94 -0.13
CA LEU A 478 6.57 -19.69 -0.81
C LEU A 478 7.93 -19.37 -0.16
N PRO A 479 8.44 -20.23 0.74
CA PRO A 479 9.82 -20.10 1.18
C PRO A 479 10.77 -20.46 0.03
N ILE A 480 11.89 -19.78 -0.15
CA ILE A 480 12.99 -20.15 -1.05
C ILE A 480 14.28 -20.01 -0.27
N SER A 481 14.92 -21.13 0.05
CA SER A 481 16.17 -21.15 0.81
C SER A 481 17.35 -21.32 -0.13
N ILE A 482 18.35 -20.45 0.02
CA ILE A 482 19.65 -20.51 -0.65
C ILE A 482 20.69 -20.90 0.41
N GLU A 483 21.42 -21.98 0.17
CA GLU A 483 22.54 -22.43 1.01
C GLU A 483 23.87 -21.85 0.50
N PHE A 484 24.71 -21.41 1.44
CA PHE A 484 26.05 -20.90 1.19
C PHE A 484 27.08 -21.67 2.02
N GLU A 485 28.23 -21.93 1.40
CA GLU A 485 29.44 -22.28 2.13
C GLU A 485 30.15 -20.97 2.53
N HIS A 486 30.24 -20.70 3.83
CA HIS A 486 30.87 -19.51 4.39
C HIS A 486 32.27 -19.87 4.92
N LYS A 487 33.30 -19.30 4.30
CA LYS A 487 34.72 -19.54 4.60
C LYS A 487 35.43 -18.38 5.28
#